data_AF-A0A4T0IMF5-F1
#
_entry.id   AF-A0A4T0IMF5-F1
#
_cell.length_a   1.000
_cell.length_b   1.000
_cell.length_c   1.000
_cell.angle_alpha   90.00
_cell.angle_beta   90.00
_cell.angle_gamma   90.00
#
_symmetry.space_group_name_H-M   'P 1'
#
loop_
_entity.id
_entity.type
_entity.pdbx_description
1 polymer ?
#
loop_
_entity_poly.entity_id
_entity_poly.type
_entity_poly.pdbx_seq_one_letter_code
_entity_poly.pdbx_strand_id
1 'polypeptide(L)'
;NDETGVGVIHQLQQRAESWAESGIATFVFTSDDYWVLDKLKKNANRMKILSVHDLQRDDAIRAMRRMRKTAYNYNIDTKLVRSLPDLTDDVYEQVYSLIGGRMSHISHISREVDILGAARQLIQTEKAWLLSQIGLIPDMDDDVMDEQKWSSCSWALLAYLARQKTVGSEDEDDESTVPDNMDPAASPHVSFYKARQLMTRTDFLEPLDRLNILSMDVNHNVRMDSHVLLTAAREFVSLPNFDKDLEATMNRVSDIEWLGRTRRLVLTKSV
;
A
#
# COMPACT_ATOMS: atom_id res chain seq x y z
N ASN A 1 -16.01 -5.40 -8.89
CA ASN A 1 -15.38 -5.69 -10.19
C ASN A 1 -16.13 -6.81 -10.89
N ASP A 2 -17.45 -6.67 -11.01
CA ASP A 2 -18.29 -7.60 -11.75
C ASP A 2 -18.44 -7.15 -13.21
N GLU A 3 -19.01 -8.01 -14.04
CA GLU A 3 -19.22 -7.72 -15.46
C GLU A 3 -20.09 -6.46 -15.66
N THR A 4 -21.04 -6.22 -14.75
CA THR A 4 -21.91 -5.04 -14.79
C THR A 4 -21.11 -3.76 -14.59
N GLY A 5 -20.26 -3.68 -13.57
CA GLY A 5 -19.41 -2.50 -13.31
C GLY A 5 -18.44 -2.23 -14.47
N VAL A 6 -17.84 -3.28 -15.03
CA VAL A 6 -16.97 -3.17 -16.21
C VAL A 6 -17.75 -2.62 -17.41
N GLY A 7 -18.97 -3.11 -17.65
CA GLY A 7 -19.85 -2.63 -18.72
C GLY A 7 -20.19 -1.15 -18.59
N VAL A 8 -20.51 -0.69 -17.38
CA VAL A 8 -20.82 0.72 -17.11
C VAL A 8 -19.61 1.62 -17.41
N ILE A 9 -18.43 1.26 -16.92
CA ILE A 9 -17.22 2.06 -17.13
C ILE A 9 -16.86 2.16 -18.63
N HIS A 10 -17.00 1.07 -19.38
CA HIS A 10 -16.76 1.10 -20.83
C HIS A 10 -17.77 1.97 -21.59
N GLN A 11 -19.05 1.94 -21.22
CA GLN A 11 -20.06 2.82 -21.81
C GLN A 11 -19.77 4.30 -21.52
N LEU A 12 -19.37 4.61 -20.28
CA LEU A 12 -18.98 5.96 -19.89
C LEU A 12 -17.74 6.43 -20.65
N GLN A 13 -16.73 5.57 -20.81
CA GLN A 13 -15.54 5.86 -21.60
C GLN A 13 -15.90 6.20 -23.04
N GLN A 14 -16.72 5.39 -23.70
CA GLN A 14 -17.11 5.61 -25.09
C GLN A 14 -17.84 6.95 -25.29
N ARG A 15 -18.75 7.30 -24.36
CA ARG A 15 -19.47 8.59 -24.39
C ARG A 15 -18.55 9.76 -24.10
N ALA A 16 -17.68 9.61 -23.11
CA ALA A 16 -16.70 10.64 -22.73
C ALA A 16 -15.78 10.99 -23.90
N GLU A 17 -15.25 10.00 -24.63
CA GLU A 17 -14.38 10.26 -25.78
C GLU A 17 -15.12 10.97 -26.92
N SER A 18 -16.34 10.55 -27.24
CA SER A 18 -17.15 11.19 -28.30
C SER A 18 -17.49 12.65 -27.98
N TRP A 19 -17.85 12.94 -26.74
CA TRP A 19 -18.19 14.29 -26.30
C TRP A 19 -16.97 15.21 -26.14
N ALA A 20 -15.83 14.66 -25.71
CA ALA A 20 -14.57 15.39 -25.67
C ALA A 20 -14.08 15.72 -27.08
N GLU A 21 -14.19 14.79 -28.03
CA GLU A 21 -13.84 15.02 -29.44
C GLU A 21 -14.70 16.11 -30.09
N SER A 22 -15.99 16.14 -29.75
CA SER A 22 -16.93 17.15 -30.26
C SER A 22 -16.77 18.53 -29.58
N GLY A 23 -15.87 18.67 -28.60
CA GLY A 23 -15.70 19.91 -27.83
C GLY A 23 -16.86 20.24 -26.89
N ILE A 24 -17.72 19.26 -26.58
CA ILE A 24 -18.94 19.47 -25.77
C ILE A 24 -18.61 19.48 -24.28
N ALA A 25 -17.81 18.52 -23.82
CA ALA A 25 -17.49 18.38 -22.41
C ALA A 25 -16.13 17.67 -22.21
N THR A 26 -15.43 18.03 -21.14
CA THR A 26 -14.23 17.31 -20.68
C THR A 26 -14.61 16.41 -19.52
N PHE A 27 -14.23 15.14 -19.60
CA PHE A 27 -14.49 14.15 -18.56
C PHE A 27 -13.20 13.84 -17.80
N VAL A 28 -13.30 13.77 -16.47
CA VAL A 28 -12.21 13.36 -15.59
C VAL A 28 -12.68 12.14 -14.81
N PHE A 29 -12.05 10.99 -15.06
CA PHE A 29 -12.24 9.78 -14.28
C PHE A 29 -11.16 9.73 -13.20
N THR A 30 -11.58 9.56 -11.95
CA THR A 30 -10.68 9.38 -10.80
C THR A 30 -10.93 8.01 -10.21
N SER A 31 -9.86 7.26 -9.98
CA SER A 31 -9.93 5.96 -9.31
C SER A 31 -8.59 5.68 -8.64
N ASP A 32 -8.65 5.11 -7.45
CA ASP A 32 -7.49 4.61 -6.71
C ASP A 32 -7.20 3.13 -7.07
N ASP A 33 -8.19 2.46 -7.67
CA ASP A 33 -8.12 1.05 -8.04
C ASP A 33 -7.42 0.83 -9.39
N TYR A 34 -6.43 -0.07 -9.42
CA TYR A 34 -5.71 -0.40 -10.65
C TYR A 34 -6.59 -1.08 -11.72
N TRP A 35 -7.61 -1.86 -11.32
CA TRP A 35 -8.46 -2.56 -12.29
C TRP A 35 -9.18 -1.61 -13.24
N VAL A 36 -9.52 -0.39 -12.77
CA VAL A 36 -10.17 0.63 -13.60
C VAL A 36 -9.22 1.08 -14.70
N LEU A 37 -7.95 1.31 -14.36
CA LEU A 37 -6.89 1.60 -15.33
C LEU A 37 -6.72 0.46 -16.33
N ASP A 38 -6.64 -0.80 -15.87
CA ASP A 38 -6.50 -1.99 -16.75
C ASP A 38 -7.64 -2.08 -17.78
N LYS A 39 -8.89 -1.82 -17.36
CA LYS A 39 -10.04 -1.86 -18.28
C LYS A 39 -10.06 -0.67 -19.22
N LEU A 40 -9.90 0.55 -18.71
CA LEU A 40 -9.97 1.76 -19.53
C LEU A 40 -8.84 1.83 -20.56
N LYS A 41 -7.63 1.35 -20.22
CA LYS A 41 -6.47 1.38 -21.11
C LYS A 41 -6.69 0.60 -22.41
N LYS A 42 -7.51 -0.45 -22.40
CA LYS A 42 -7.78 -1.28 -23.60
C LYS A 42 -8.52 -0.53 -24.70
N ASN A 43 -9.43 0.38 -24.33
CA ASN A 43 -10.29 1.10 -25.25
C ASN A 43 -9.97 2.60 -25.33
N ALA A 44 -8.87 3.04 -24.72
CA ALA A 44 -8.50 4.45 -24.67
C ALA A 44 -7.87 4.88 -26.01
N ASN A 45 -8.51 5.81 -26.71
CA ASN A 45 -7.96 6.46 -27.90
C ASN A 45 -7.47 7.88 -27.62
N ARG A 46 -8.18 8.61 -26.75
CA ARG A 46 -7.93 10.05 -26.48
C ARG A 46 -7.76 10.37 -25.01
N MET A 47 -8.04 9.42 -24.13
CA MET A 47 -7.85 9.60 -22.70
C MET A 47 -6.37 9.75 -22.34
N LYS A 48 -6.04 10.82 -21.60
CA LYS A 48 -4.73 10.98 -20.97
C LYS A 48 -4.80 10.45 -19.54
N ILE A 49 -3.88 9.55 -19.21
CA ILE A 49 -3.73 9.04 -17.84
C ILE A 49 -2.81 9.98 -17.07
N LEU A 50 -3.25 10.41 -15.88
CA LEU A 50 -2.46 11.21 -14.94
C LEU A 50 -2.36 10.43 -13.64
N SER A 51 -1.13 10.09 -13.24
CA SER A 51 -0.87 9.47 -11.95
C SER A 51 -0.61 10.55 -10.90
N VAL A 52 -1.32 10.47 -9.78
CA VAL A 52 -1.09 11.32 -8.62
C VAL A 52 -0.17 10.56 -7.66
N HIS A 53 0.85 11.23 -7.16
CA HIS A 53 1.83 10.66 -6.25
C HIS A 53 1.87 11.46 -4.95
N ASP A 54 2.38 10.81 -3.92
CA ASP A 54 2.66 11.45 -2.64
C ASP A 54 3.68 12.59 -2.81
N LEU A 55 3.62 13.58 -1.92
CA LEU A 55 4.54 14.71 -1.97
C LEU A 55 5.98 14.27 -1.68
N GLN A 56 6.92 14.85 -2.42
CA GLN A 56 8.34 14.73 -2.11
C GLN A 56 8.65 15.38 -0.76
N ARG A 57 9.75 14.97 -0.14
CA ARG A 57 10.21 15.44 1.18
C ARG A 57 10.00 16.94 1.44
N ASP A 58 10.58 17.79 0.61
CA ASP A 58 10.58 19.23 0.84
C ASP A 58 9.17 19.83 0.75
N ASP A 59 8.35 19.32 -0.18
CA ASP A 59 6.96 19.74 -0.36
C ASP A 59 6.05 19.21 0.75
N ALA A 60 6.30 17.98 1.22
CA ALA A 60 5.58 17.37 2.34
C ALA A 60 5.81 18.15 3.64
N ILE A 61 7.07 18.47 3.96
CA ILE A 61 7.44 19.27 5.14
C ILE A 61 6.83 20.68 5.03
N ARG A 62 6.91 21.30 3.84
CA ARG A 62 6.32 22.63 3.60
C ARG A 62 4.79 22.61 3.75
N ALA A 63 4.13 21.58 3.21
CA ALA A 63 2.69 21.39 3.34
C ALA A 63 2.30 21.21 4.81
N MET A 64 3.01 20.37 5.56
CA MET A 64 2.80 20.15 6.98
C MET A 64 2.91 21.46 7.78
N ARG A 65 3.98 22.24 7.58
CA ARG A 65 4.16 23.55 8.22
C ARG A 65 2.99 24.50 7.91
N ARG A 66 2.57 24.57 6.63
CA ARG A 66 1.46 25.44 6.21
C ARG A 66 0.13 25.00 6.81
N MET A 67 -0.15 23.69 6.81
CA MET A 67 -1.37 23.12 7.39
C MET A 67 -1.42 23.33 8.91
N ARG A 68 -0.30 23.13 9.61
CA ARG A 68 -0.17 23.46 11.04
C ARG A 68 -0.47 24.94 11.31
N LYS A 69 0.22 25.84 10.60
CA LYS A 69 -0.03 27.29 10.74
C LYS A 69 -1.50 27.63 10.48
N THR A 70 -2.13 27.00 9.48
CA THR A 70 -3.53 27.25 9.14
C THR A 70 -4.48 26.73 10.22
N ALA A 71 -4.28 25.50 10.70
CA ALA A 71 -5.11 24.88 11.73
C ALA A 71 -5.09 25.67 13.06
N TYR A 72 -3.95 26.27 13.40
CA TYR A 72 -3.76 27.01 14.66
C TYR A 72 -3.97 28.54 14.51
N ASN A 73 -4.03 29.08 13.29
CA ASN A 73 -4.36 30.48 13.03
C ASN A 73 -5.84 30.72 12.67
N TYR A 74 -6.66 29.67 12.52
CA TYR A 74 -8.06 29.82 12.14
C TYR A 74 -8.94 30.11 13.37
N ASN A 75 -9.00 31.39 13.72
CA ASN A 75 -10.21 32.04 14.23
C ASN A 75 -10.12 33.52 13.84
N ILE A 76 -10.99 33.94 12.92
CA ILE A 76 -11.09 35.31 12.42
C ILE A 76 -11.69 36.26 13.47
N ASP A 77 -12.46 35.75 14.45
CA ASP A 77 -13.14 36.58 15.46
C ASP A 77 -12.68 36.32 16.91
N THR A 78 -11.92 35.25 17.17
CA THR A 78 -11.52 34.88 18.54
C THR A 78 -10.12 34.29 18.55
N LYS A 79 -9.06 35.03 18.94
CA LYS A 79 -7.69 34.48 19.11
C LYS A 79 -7.75 33.05 19.68
N LEU A 80 -7.44 32.03 18.89
CA LEU A 80 -7.50 30.66 19.39
C LEU A 80 -6.36 30.47 20.40
N VAL A 81 -6.73 29.87 21.53
CA VAL A 81 -6.13 29.89 22.87
C VAL A 81 -4.86 29.02 23.02
N ARG A 82 -4.22 28.59 21.92
CA ARG A 82 -3.06 27.68 21.99
C ARG A 82 -1.85 28.29 21.30
N SER A 83 -0.78 28.54 22.07
CA SER A 83 0.55 28.74 21.52
C SER A 83 0.90 27.51 20.66
N LEU A 84 1.13 27.72 19.37
CA LEU A 84 1.71 26.68 18.52
C LEU A 84 3.05 26.29 19.17
N PRO A 85 3.27 25.01 19.54
CA PRO A 85 4.57 24.59 20.01
C PRO A 85 5.59 24.86 18.91
N ASP A 86 6.64 25.61 19.21
CA ASP A 86 7.78 25.75 18.30
C ASP A 86 8.41 24.36 18.15
N LEU A 87 8.30 23.80 16.95
CA LEU A 87 8.87 22.51 16.59
C LEU A 87 10.16 22.74 15.83
N THR A 88 11.18 21.94 16.15
CA THR A 88 12.43 21.93 15.39
C THR A 88 12.22 21.27 14.03
N ASP A 89 13.06 21.65 13.06
CA ASP A 89 13.04 21.07 11.71
C ASP A 89 13.23 19.55 11.73
N ASP A 90 13.97 19.05 12.71
CA ASP A 90 14.19 17.62 12.97
C ASP A 90 12.89 16.86 13.25
N VAL A 91 11.91 17.44 13.97
CA VAL A 91 10.64 16.74 14.23
C VAL A 91 9.83 16.58 12.95
N TYR A 92 9.83 17.58 12.06
CA TYR A 92 9.17 17.47 10.76
C TYR A 92 9.80 16.39 9.89
N GLU A 93 11.13 16.28 9.93
CA GLU A 93 11.87 15.24 9.23
C GLU A 93 11.51 13.85 9.76
N GLN A 94 11.51 13.67 11.08
CA GLN A 94 11.12 12.41 11.72
C GLN A 94 9.67 12.03 11.42
N VAL A 95 8.75 12.98 11.40
CA VAL A 95 7.35 12.68 11.03
C VAL A 95 7.28 12.26 9.57
N TYR A 96 7.98 12.96 8.67
CA TYR A 96 8.00 12.61 7.25
C TYR A 96 8.59 11.21 7.02
N SER A 97 9.68 10.85 7.70
CA SER A 97 10.27 9.50 7.59
C SER A 97 9.35 8.39 8.09
N LEU A 98 8.40 8.69 8.97
CA LEU A 98 7.38 7.75 9.47
C LEU A 98 6.15 7.63 8.56
N ILE A 99 5.65 8.74 8.01
CA ILE A 99 4.33 8.74 7.32
C ILE A 99 4.40 8.93 5.80
N GLY A 100 5.55 9.38 5.29
CA GLY A 100 5.75 9.74 3.90
C GLY A 100 5.03 11.02 3.47
N GLY A 101 4.81 11.14 2.15
CA GLY A 101 4.28 12.33 1.50
C GLY A 101 2.77 12.41 1.36
N ARG A 102 2.02 11.44 1.90
CA ARG A 102 0.59 11.33 1.66
C ARG A 102 -0.18 12.49 2.28
N MET A 103 -0.88 13.24 1.44
CA MET A 103 -1.57 14.47 1.85
C MET A 103 -2.64 14.26 2.93
N SER A 104 -3.38 13.15 2.90
CA SER A 104 -4.37 12.83 3.94
C SER A 104 -3.72 12.63 5.31
N HIS A 105 -2.60 11.91 5.38
CA HIS A 105 -1.83 11.70 6.61
C HIS A 105 -1.23 13.01 7.12
N ILE A 106 -0.60 13.79 6.23
CA ILE A 106 -0.03 15.11 6.57
C ILE A 106 -1.12 16.02 7.13
N SER A 107 -2.28 16.08 6.49
CA SER A 107 -3.43 16.90 6.93
C SER A 107 -3.93 16.50 8.32
N HIS A 108 -4.06 15.20 8.57
CA HIS A 108 -4.49 14.66 9.85
C HIS A 108 -3.49 15.01 10.96
N ILE A 109 -2.22 14.65 10.80
CA ILE A 109 -1.16 14.84 11.80
C ILE A 109 -0.88 16.32 12.04
N SER A 110 -1.00 17.17 11.02
CA SER A 110 -0.80 18.63 11.17
C SER A 110 -1.77 19.28 12.17
N ARG A 111 -2.89 18.64 12.52
CA ARG A 111 -3.83 19.20 13.51
C ARG A 111 -3.44 18.86 14.94
N GLU A 112 -2.64 17.82 15.14
CA GLU A 112 -2.29 17.31 16.46
C GLU A 112 -1.27 18.20 17.18
N VAL A 113 -1.31 18.19 18.51
CA VAL A 113 -0.34 18.93 19.34
C VAL A 113 1.01 18.22 19.27
N ASP A 114 1.02 16.91 19.54
CA ASP A 114 2.17 16.02 19.39
C ASP A 114 2.09 15.29 18.04
N ILE A 115 2.74 15.86 17.03
CA ILE A 115 2.75 15.30 15.68
C ILE A 115 3.52 13.98 15.58
N LEU A 116 4.54 13.79 16.43
CA LEU A 116 5.37 12.60 16.42
C LEU A 116 4.64 11.43 17.08
N GLY A 117 3.99 11.70 18.22
CA GLY A 117 3.09 10.75 18.87
C GLY A 117 1.95 10.33 17.94
N ALA A 118 1.31 11.28 17.26
CA ALA A 118 0.25 11.00 16.29
C ALA A 118 0.74 10.15 15.10
N ALA A 119 1.93 10.43 14.57
CA ALA A 119 2.54 9.63 13.51
C ALA A 119 2.79 8.17 13.94
N ARG A 120 3.34 7.96 15.14
CA ARG A 120 3.56 6.62 15.69
C ARG A 120 2.24 5.88 15.93
N GLN A 121 1.22 6.57 16.44
CA GLN A 121 -0.10 5.98 16.65
C GLN A 121 -0.76 5.57 15.33
N LEU A 122 -0.60 6.37 14.28
CA LEU A 122 -1.07 6.04 12.93
C LEU A 122 -0.42 4.74 12.43
N ILE A 123 0.91 4.61 12.56
CA ILE A 123 1.62 3.36 12.20
C ILE A 123 1.08 2.16 12.98
N GLN A 124 0.87 2.29 14.30
CA GLN A 124 0.38 1.17 15.10
C GLN A 124 -1.06 0.76 14.73
N THR A 125 -1.89 1.72 14.35
CA THR A 125 -3.27 1.45 13.90
C THR A 125 -3.27 0.74 12.54
N GLU A 126 -2.49 1.24 11.59
CA GLU A 126 -2.32 0.60 10.27
C GLU A 126 -1.69 -0.79 10.39
N LYS A 127 -0.72 -0.98 11.29
CA LYS A 127 -0.12 -2.28 11.58
C LYS A 127 -1.15 -3.27 12.13
N ALA A 128 -1.95 -2.85 13.10
CA ALA A 128 -3.00 -3.69 13.68
C ALA A 128 -4.05 -4.08 12.63
N TRP A 129 -4.44 -3.14 11.77
CA TRP A 129 -5.34 -3.40 10.65
C TRP A 129 -4.71 -4.35 9.62
N LEU A 130 -3.46 -4.12 9.21
CA LEU A 130 -2.75 -5.00 8.28
C LEU A 130 -2.68 -6.44 8.80
N LEU A 131 -2.34 -6.61 10.08
CA LEU A 131 -2.32 -7.92 10.73
C LEU A 131 -3.71 -8.55 10.88
N SER A 132 -4.78 -7.75 10.90
CA SER A 132 -6.14 -8.30 10.87
C SER A 132 -6.54 -8.81 9.48
N GLN A 133 -5.90 -8.34 8.41
CA GLN A 133 -6.20 -8.75 7.03
C GLN A 133 -5.33 -9.91 6.55
N ILE A 134 -4.06 -9.95 6.98
CA ILE A 134 -3.06 -10.91 6.51
C ILE A 134 -2.24 -11.52 7.66
N GLY A 135 -2.79 -11.64 8.86
CA GLY A 135 -2.11 -12.24 10.00
C GLY A 135 -1.65 -13.68 9.73
N LEU A 136 -0.42 -14.01 10.16
CA LEU A 136 0.12 -15.36 10.09
C LEU A 136 -0.36 -16.18 11.27
N ILE A 137 -0.83 -17.39 10.99
CA ILE A 137 -1.22 -18.41 11.97
C ILE A 137 -0.40 -19.66 11.64
N PRO A 138 0.77 -19.87 12.27
CA PRO A 138 1.65 -21.00 11.99
C PRO A 138 1.03 -22.37 12.30
N ASP A 139 0.25 -22.43 13.37
CA ASP A 139 -0.47 -23.62 13.79
C ASP A 139 -1.96 -23.45 13.48
N MET A 140 -2.37 -23.95 12.31
CA MET A 140 -3.75 -23.87 11.84
C MET A 140 -4.34 -25.22 11.46
N ASP A 141 -5.67 -25.27 11.53
CA ASP A 141 -6.51 -26.38 11.08
C ASP A 141 -6.83 -26.30 9.57
N ASP A 142 -7.38 -27.39 9.03
CA ASP A 142 -7.67 -27.55 7.60
C ASP A 142 -8.68 -26.53 7.05
N ASP A 143 -9.58 -25.99 7.89
CA ASP A 143 -10.60 -25.00 7.54
C ASP A 143 -10.08 -23.55 7.45
N VAL A 144 -8.95 -23.26 8.11
CA VAL A 144 -8.26 -21.96 8.07
C VAL A 144 -7.21 -21.89 6.94
N MET A 145 -7.02 -23.00 6.21
CA MET A 145 -5.97 -23.14 5.18
C MET A 145 -6.04 -22.07 4.08
N ASP A 146 -7.23 -21.71 3.59
CA ASP A 146 -7.36 -20.73 2.50
C ASP A 146 -7.05 -19.30 2.97
N GLU A 147 -7.37 -18.95 4.22
CA GLU A 147 -6.94 -17.71 4.86
C GLU A 147 -5.41 -17.66 4.98
N GLN A 148 -4.78 -18.76 5.40
CA GLN A 148 -3.32 -18.78 5.54
C GLN A 148 -2.57 -18.85 4.22
N LYS A 149 -3.18 -19.35 3.13
CA LYS A 149 -2.66 -19.14 1.76
C LYS A 149 -2.65 -17.65 1.41
N TRP A 150 -3.74 -16.96 1.71
CA TRP A 150 -3.86 -15.52 1.50
C TRP A 150 -2.80 -14.76 2.28
N SER A 151 -2.67 -15.01 3.59
CA SER A 151 -1.69 -14.33 4.46
C SER A 151 -0.24 -14.63 4.05
N SER A 152 0.15 -15.90 3.90
CA SER A 152 1.54 -16.29 3.60
C SER A 152 2.00 -15.80 2.22
N CYS A 153 1.18 -15.92 1.18
CA CYS A 153 1.52 -15.41 -0.16
C CYS A 153 1.63 -13.88 -0.17
N SER A 154 0.79 -13.18 0.59
CA SER A 154 0.86 -11.73 0.75
C SER A 154 2.16 -11.32 1.45
N TRP A 155 2.49 -11.96 2.57
CA TRP A 155 3.74 -11.69 3.30
C TRP A 155 5.00 -12.00 2.52
N ALA A 156 5.00 -12.99 1.61
CA ALA A 156 6.14 -13.25 0.73
C ALA A 156 6.51 -12.02 -0.14
N LEU A 157 5.51 -11.31 -0.65
CA LEU A 157 5.72 -10.05 -1.39
C LEU A 157 6.00 -8.87 -0.46
N LEU A 158 5.22 -8.72 0.61
CA LEU A 158 5.37 -7.60 1.54
C LEU A 158 6.73 -7.61 2.24
N ALA A 159 7.22 -8.79 2.65
CA ALA A 159 8.55 -8.93 3.24
C ALA A 159 9.66 -8.57 2.23
N TYR A 160 9.49 -8.94 0.96
CA TYR A 160 10.41 -8.53 -0.10
C TYR A 160 10.46 -7.00 -0.25
N LEU A 161 9.30 -6.34 -0.29
CA LEU A 161 9.21 -4.88 -0.37
C LEU A 161 9.74 -4.18 0.90
N ALA A 162 9.44 -4.72 2.08
CA ALA A 162 9.87 -4.17 3.36
C ALA A 162 11.40 -4.20 3.52
N ARG A 163 12.04 -5.27 3.04
CA ARG A 163 13.50 -5.46 3.07
C ARG A 163 14.26 -4.64 2.03
N GLN A 164 13.58 -4.13 1.00
CA GLN A 164 14.23 -3.20 0.08
C GLN A 164 14.65 -1.93 0.83
N LYS A 165 15.89 -1.50 0.60
CA LYS A 165 16.44 -0.28 1.17
C LYS A 165 15.61 0.92 0.71
N THR A 166 15.11 1.71 1.66
CA THR A 166 14.70 3.11 1.42
C THR A 166 15.64 4.00 2.19
N VAL A 167 15.84 5.23 1.74
CA VAL A 167 16.62 6.21 2.51
C VAL A 167 16.01 6.36 3.91
N GLY A 168 16.87 6.26 4.94
CA GLY A 168 16.51 6.45 6.35
C GLY A 168 16.52 5.19 7.25
N SER A 169 16.85 4.00 6.74
CA SER A 169 17.11 2.82 7.59
C SER A 169 18.61 2.65 7.84
N GLU A 170 19.06 2.85 9.08
CA GLU A 170 20.46 2.78 9.54
C GLU A 170 20.98 1.33 9.70
N ASP A 171 20.86 0.49 8.66
CA ASP A 171 21.48 -0.84 8.67
C ASP A 171 22.48 -0.96 7.50
N GLU A 172 23.76 -1.02 7.87
CA GLU A 172 24.94 -1.12 7.00
C GLU A 172 25.03 -2.49 6.28
N ASP A 173 25.86 -2.52 5.23
CA ASP A 173 26.37 -3.69 4.51
C ASP A 173 25.44 -4.37 3.49
N ASP A 174 25.33 -3.78 2.29
CA ASP A 174 25.63 -4.56 1.09
C ASP A 174 25.83 -3.67 -0.15
N GLU A 175 26.91 -3.97 -0.87
CA GLU A 175 27.52 -3.21 -1.95
C GLU A 175 26.93 -3.64 -3.31
N SER A 176 25.77 -3.09 -3.69
CA SER A 176 25.37 -3.07 -5.10
C SER A 176 24.41 -1.92 -5.42
N THR A 177 24.97 -0.85 -5.99
CA THR A 177 24.34 0.19 -6.81
C THR A 177 22.92 0.62 -6.38
N VAL A 178 22.81 1.40 -5.30
CA VAL A 178 21.62 2.21 -5.02
C VAL A 178 22.06 3.67 -4.98
N PRO A 179 21.44 4.60 -5.73
CA PRO A 179 21.82 6.01 -5.68
C PRO A 179 21.63 6.54 -4.26
N ASP A 180 22.63 7.28 -3.78
CA ASP A 180 22.83 7.79 -2.41
C ASP A 180 21.77 8.82 -1.93
N ASN A 181 20.62 8.94 -2.61
CA ASN A 181 19.52 9.87 -2.27
C ASN A 181 18.21 9.44 -2.97
N MET A 182 17.61 8.33 -2.56
CA MET A 182 16.24 7.98 -2.96
C MET A 182 15.21 8.53 -1.97
N ASP A 183 14.55 9.62 -2.35
CA ASP A 183 13.38 10.24 -1.68
C ASP A 183 12.40 9.17 -1.14
N PRO A 184 11.91 9.23 0.11
CA PRO A 184 10.83 8.36 0.59
C PRO A 184 9.55 8.38 -0.27
N ALA A 185 9.38 9.40 -1.13
CA ALA A 185 8.36 9.38 -2.19
C ALA A 185 8.61 8.30 -3.28
N ALA A 186 9.85 7.86 -3.46
CA ALA A 186 10.24 6.71 -4.27
C ALA A 186 10.13 5.43 -3.44
N SER A 187 8.90 5.08 -3.05
CA SER A 187 8.62 3.85 -2.31
C SER A 187 9.20 2.62 -3.02
N PRO A 188 9.67 1.60 -2.27
CA PRO A 188 10.07 0.33 -2.82
C PRO A 188 9.00 -0.25 -3.71
N HIS A 189 9.43 -0.76 -4.85
CA HIS A 189 8.53 -1.35 -5.81
C HIS A 189 9.18 -2.55 -6.48
N VAL A 190 8.34 -3.32 -7.15
CA VAL A 190 8.74 -4.49 -7.90
C VAL A 190 7.88 -4.59 -9.15
N SER A 191 8.42 -5.11 -10.25
CA SER A 191 7.59 -5.31 -11.44
C SER A 191 6.49 -6.32 -11.14
N PHE A 192 5.32 -6.16 -11.77
CA PHE A 192 4.20 -7.09 -11.65
C PHE A 192 4.64 -8.53 -11.97
N TYR A 193 5.49 -8.71 -12.99
CA TYR A 193 6.07 -10.02 -13.31
C TYR A 193 6.83 -10.64 -12.13
N LYS A 194 7.68 -9.87 -11.45
CA LYS A 194 8.43 -10.36 -10.30
C LYS A 194 7.53 -10.55 -9.07
N ALA A 195 6.51 -9.71 -8.87
CA ALA A 195 5.49 -9.93 -7.85
C ALA A 195 4.78 -11.28 -8.02
N ARG A 196 4.47 -11.67 -9.28
CA ARG A 196 3.90 -12.99 -9.59
C ARG A 196 4.81 -14.14 -9.16
N GLN A 197 6.12 -13.99 -9.32
CA GLN A 197 7.10 -15.01 -8.93
C GLN A 197 7.21 -15.12 -7.40
N LEU A 198 7.18 -13.99 -6.69
CA LEU A 198 7.29 -13.93 -5.24
C LEU A 198 6.04 -14.49 -4.55
N MET A 199 4.85 -14.06 -4.98
CA MET A 199 3.60 -14.49 -4.36
C MET A 199 3.16 -15.89 -4.79
N THR A 200 3.50 -16.32 -6.01
CA THR A 200 2.97 -17.51 -6.71
C THR A 200 1.46 -17.51 -6.98
N ARG A 201 0.66 -16.83 -6.14
CA ARG A 201 -0.79 -16.59 -6.28
C ARG A 201 -1.08 -15.17 -6.78
N THR A 202 -1.10 -15.05 -8.10
CA THR A 202 -1.23 -13.75 -8.79
C THR A 202 -2.64 -13.17 -8.69
N ASP A 203 -3.62 -14.02 -8.47
CA ASP A 203 -5.02 -13.67 -8.25
C ASP A 203 -5.25 -12.85 -6.96
N PHE A 204 -4.30 -12.86 -6.03
CA PHE A 204 -4.37 -12.05 -4.80
C PHE A 204 -3.94 -10.60 -4.98
N LEU A 205 -3.24 -10.25 -6.06
CA LEU A 205 -2.77 -8.87 -6.28
C LEU A 205 -3.93 -7.87 -6.40
N GLU A 206 -4.99 -8.20 -7.14
CA GLU A 206 -6.14 -7.31 -7.30
C GLU A 206 -6.97 -7.14 -6.01
N PRO A 207 -7.27 -8.19 -5.23
CA PRO A 207 -7.86 -8.02 -3.90
C PRO A 207 -6.99 -7.22 -2.92
N LEU A 208 -5.66 -7.38 -2.94
CA LEU A 208 -4.74 -6.60 -2.09
C LEU A 208 -4.72 -5.11 -2.49
N ASP A 209 -4.80 -4.82 -3.79
CA ASP A 209 -4.95 -3.46 -4.32
C ASP A 209 -6.28 -2.83 -3.87
N ARG A 210 -7.39 -3.57 -3.96
CA ARG A 210 -8.71 -3.12 -3.50
C ARG A 210 -8.76 -2.83 -1.99
N LEU A 211 -8.00 -3.58 -1.19
CA LEU A 211 -7.87 -3.32 0.25
C LEU A 211 -6.98 -2.11 0.55
N ASN A 212 -6.33 -1.51 -0.46
CA ASN A 212 -5.29 -0.49 -0.32
C ASN A 212 -4.09 -0.98 0.51
N ILE A 213 -3.74 -2.26 0.42
CA ILE A 213 -2.49 -2.80 0.97
C ILE A 213 -1.35 -2.58 -0.03
N LEU A 214 -1.64 -2.88 -1.29
CA LEU A 214 -0.75 -2.66 -2.43
C LEU A 214 -1.33 -1.60 -3.36
N SER A 215 -0.46 -1.05 -4.20
CA SER A 215 -0.86 -0.19 -5.32
C SER A 215 -0.07 -0.57 -6.56
N MET A 216 -0.73 -0.56 -7.70
CA MET A 216 -0.11 -0.80 -9.01
C MET A 216 -0.13 0.46 -9.88
N ASP A 217 1.03 0.83 -10.43
CA ASP A 217 1.16 2.00 -11.30
C ASP A 217 0.91 1.71 -12.78
N VAL A 218 0.95 2.76 -13.60
CA VAL A 218 0.79 2.68 -15.07
C VAL A 218 1.88 1.88 -15.79
N ASN A 219 3.02 1.68 -15.14
CA ASN A 219 4.18 0.94 -15.61
C ASN A 219 4.18 -0.52 -15.11
N HIS A 220 3.11 -0.96 -14.44
CA HIS A 220 3.00 -2.26 -13.81
C HIS A 220 4.04 -2.48 -12.70
N ASN A 221 4.39 -1.44 -11.96
CA ASN A 221 5.12 -1.57 -10.71
C ASN A 221 4.13 -1.77 -9.55
N VAL A 222 4.39 -2.78 -8.73
CA VAL A 222 3.67 -3.09 -7.50
C VAL A 222 4.47 -2.53 -6.34
N ARG A 223 3.81 -1.77 -5.47
CA ARG A 223 4.38 -1.22 -4.24
C ARG A 223 3.38 -1.32 -3.10
N MET A 224 3.83 -1.07 -1.87
CA MET A 224 2.92 -0.79 -0.77
C MET A 224 2.09 0.45 -1.12
N ASP A 225 0.80 0.43 -0.80
CA ASP A 225 -0.06 1.58 -1.08
C ASP A 225 0.50 2.85 -0.43
N SER A 226 0.87 2.76 0.86
CA SER A 226 1.32 3.88 1.67
C SER A 226 2.67 3.64 2.34
N HIS A 227 3.41 4.73 2.60
CA HIS A 227 4.65 4.67 3.37
C HIS A 227 4.42 4.25 4.83
N VAL A 228 3.24 4.57 5.39
CA VAL A 228 2.85 4.11 6.73
C VAL A 228 2.73 2.59 6.76
N LEU A 229 2.07 1.98 5.77
CA LEU A 229 1.94 0.53 5.65
C LEU A 229 3.30 -0.14 5.40
N LEU A 230 4.18 0.48 4.61
CA LEU A 230 5.55 0.01 4.45
C LEU A 230 6.31 0.00 5.77
N THR A 231 6.19 1.06 6.56
CA THR A 231 6.82 1.17 7.89
C THR A 231 6.24 0.14 8.85
N ALA A 232 4.92 -0.04 8.87
CA ALA A 232 4.25 -1.08 9.66
C ALA A 232 4.71 -2.50 9.27
N ALA A 233 4.84 -2.77 7.97
CA ALA A 233 5.34 -4.04 7.46
C ALA A 233 6.80 -4.27 7.87
N ARG A 234 7.66 -3.25 7.82
CA ARG A 234 9.04 -3.33 8.30
C ARG A 234 9.14 -3.65 9.78
N GLU A 235 8.33 -2.99 10.62
CA GLU A 235 8.28 -3.30 12.05
C GLU A 235 7.85 -4.75 12.32
N PHE A 236 7.01 -5.33 11.46
CA PHE A 236 6.58 -6.73 11.61
C PHE A 236 7.62 -7.72 11.09
N VAL A 237 8.20 -7.44 9.91
CA VAL A 237 9.22 -8.29 9.26
C VAL A 237 10.52 -8.32 10.05
N SER A 238 10.84 -7.26 10.81
CA SER A 238 12.00 -7.20 11.70
C SER A 238 11.82 -7.98 13.00
N LEU A 239 10.64 -8.54 13.28
CA LEU A 239 10.44 -9.38 14.47
C LEU A 239 11.28 -10.67 14.35
N PRO A 240 11.99 -11.10 15.43
CA PRO A 240 12.91 -12.23 15.38
C PRO A 240 12.34 -13.57 14.89
N ASN A 241 11.03 -13.78 15.06
CA ASN A 241 10.36 -15.02 14.68
C ASN A 241 9.62 -14.93 13.34
N PHE A 242 9.57 -13.77 12.68
CA PHE A 242 8.78 -13.57 11.48
C PHE A 242 9.09 -14.60 10.39
N ASP A 243 10.37 -14.80 10.06
CA ASP A 243 10.76 -15.75 9.01
C ASP A 243 10.38 -17.20 9.36
N LYS A 244 10.51 -17.58 10.62
CA LYS A 244 10.13 -18.91 11.10
C LYS A 244 8.62 -19.10 11.05
N ASP A 245 7.87 -18.09 11.46
CA ASP A 245 6.41 -18.12 11.45
C ASP A 245 5.88 -18.20 10.02
N LEU A 246 6.46 -17.42 9.10
CA LEU A 246 6.11 -17.45 7.68
C LEU A 246 6.41 -18.82 7.05
N GLU A 247 7.61 -19.36 7.29
CA GLU A 247 8.01 -20.68 6.80
C GLU A 247 7.13 -21.79 7.38
N ALA A 248 6.83 -21.73 8.68
CA ALA A 248 5.94 -22.69 9.35
C ALA A 248 4.53 -22.65 8.75
N THR A 249 3.94 -21.46 8.55
CA THR A 249 2.64 -21.32 7.88
C THR A 249 2.68 -21.90 6.46
N MET A 250 3.70 -21.60 5.65
CA MET A 250 3.81 -22.11 4.29
C MET A 250 3.95 -23.64 4.23
N ASN A 251 4.74 -24.21 5.14
CA ASN A 251 4.91 -25.66 5.26
C ASN A 251 3.60 -26.33 5.69
N ARG A 252 2.92 -25.77 6.70
CA ARG A 252 1.66 -26.32 7.18
C ARG A 252 0.55 -26.26 6.12
N VAL A 253 0.48 -25.18 5.33
CA VAL A 253 -0.44 -25.10 4.17
C VAL A 253 -0.14 -26.23 3.18
N SER A 254 1.14 -26.45 2.87
CA SER A 254 1.58 -27.49 1.92
C SER A 254 1.24 -28.91 2.41
N ASP A 255 1.42 -29.18 3.70
CA ASP A 255 1.10 -30.46 4.33
C ASP A 255 -0.40 -30.77 4.25
N ILE A 256 -1.26 -29.78 4.56
CA ILE A 256 -2.71 -29.94 4.48
C ILE A 256 -3.15 -30.21 3.04
N GLU A 257 -2.61 -29.47 2.06
CA GLU A 257 -2.91 -29.72 0.64
C GLU A 257 -2.48 -31.13 0.21
N TRP A 258 -1.32 -31.60 0.67
CA TRP A 258 -0.83 -32.93 0.37
C TRP A 258 -1.72 -34.03 0.97
N LEU A 259 -2.12 -33.89 2.24
CA LEU A 259 -3.08 -34.78 2.90
C LEU A 259 -4.45 -34.80 2.20
N GLY A 260 -4.93 -33.63 1.76
CA GLY A 260 -6.17 -33.52 0.99
C GLY A 260 -6.11 -34.26 -0.35
N ARG A 261 -4.98 -34.16 -1.06
CA ARG A 261 -4.77 -34.86 -2.35
C ARG A 261 -4.73 -36.38 -2.17
N THR A 262 -4.01 -36.89 -1.16
CA THR A 262 -3.92 -38.33 -0.89
C THR A 262 -5.25 -38.93 -0.48
N ARG A 263 -6.03 -38.28 0.41
CA ARG A 263 -7.39 -38.71 0.77
C ARG A 263 -8.31 -38.81 -0.44
N ARG A 264 -8.27 -37.81 -1.34
CA ARG A 264 -9.09 -37.81 -2.57
C ARG A 264 -8.72 -38.97 -3.49
N LEU A 265 -7.43 -39.27 -3.66
CA LEU A 265 -6.97 -40.39 -4.49
C LEU A 265 -7.42 -41.76 -3.94
N VAL A 266 -7.44 -41.94 -2.62
CA VAL A 266 -7.92 -43.19 -2.00
C VAL A 266 -9.41 -43.40 -2.30
N LEU A 267 -10.26 -42.38 -2.09
CA LEU A 267 -11.70 -42.46 -2.36
C LEU A 267 -12.03 -42.73 -3.83
N THR A 268 -11.25 -42.15 -4.76
CA THR A 268 -11.48 -42.32 -6.21
C THR A 268 -11.04 -43.68 -6.74
N LYS A 269 -10.13 -44.38 -6.04
CA LYS A 269 -9.69 -45.76 -6.39
C LYS A 269 -10.59 -46.85 -5.82
N SER A 270 -11.43 -46.52 -4.85
CA SER A 270 -12.37 -47.44 -4.19
C SER A 270 -13.77 -47.48 -4.82
N VAL A 271 -13.91 -46.97 -6.05
CA VAL A 271 -15.11 -47.07 -6.89
C VAL A 271 -14.74 -47.80 -8.17
#